data_AF-A0A3A0VQ26-F1
#
_entry.id   AF-A0A3A0VQ26-F1
#
_cell.length_a   1.000
_cell.length_b   1.000
_cell.length_c   1.000
_cell.angle_alpha   90.00
_cell.angle_beta   90.00
_cell.angle_gamma   90.00
#
_symmetry.space_group_name_H-M   'P 1'
#
loop_
_entity.id
_entity.type
_entity.pdbx_description
1 polymer ?
#
loop_
_entity_poly.entity_id
_entity_poly.type
_entity_poly.pdbx_seq_one_letter_code
_entity_poly.pdbx_strand_id
1 'polypeptide(L)' 'MEILTDLREEKHLSISKLVILLNNKYEKNYKIYQIINWENGHEQIPQKDLELLCDYYEYPIEKL' A
#
# COMPACT_ATOMS: atom_id res chain seq x y z
N MET A 1 5.05 -0.01 -8.51
CA MET A 1 5.49 -1.35 -8.06
C MET A 1 4.39 -2.35 -8.36
N GLU A 2 4.61 -3.19 -9.37
CA GLU A 2 3.62 -4.19 -9.84
C GLU A 2 3.10 -5.07 -8.68
N ILE A 3 4.00 -5.51 -7.78
CA ILE A 3 3.66 -6.32 -6.61
C ILE A 3 2.59 -5.69 -5.70
N LEU A 4 2.61 -4.38 -5.46
CA LEU A 4 1.61 -3.74 -4.59
C LEU A 4 0.24 -3.66 -5.25
N THR A 5 0.21 -3.48 -6.57
CA THR A 5 -1.01 -3.53 -7.37
C THR A 5 -1.61 -4.93 -7.31
N ASP A 6 -0.80 -5.97 -7.52
CA ASP A 6 -1.24 -7.36 -7.49
C ASP A 6 -1.81 -7.72 -6.11
N LEU A 7 -1.10 -7.40 -5.02
CA LEU A 7 -1.55 -7.66 -3.65
C LEU A 7 -2.89 -6.97 -3.33
N ARG A 8 -3.11 -5.76 -3.86
CA ARG A 8 -4.39 -5.05 -3.70
C ARG A 8 -5.51 -5.76 -4.46
N GLU A 9 -5.24 -6.19 -5.69
CA GLU A 9 -6.22 -6.84 -6.57
C GLU A 9 -6.58 -8.25 -6.12
N GLU A 10 -5.63 -9.02 -5.59
CA GLU A 10 -5.85 -10.32 -4.94
C GLU A 10 -6.80 -10.20 -3.74
N LYS A 11 -6.69 -9.12 -2.96
CA LYS A 11 -7.62 -8.81 -1.86
C LYS A 11 -8.94 -8.17 -2.33
N HIS A 12 -9.15 -8.01 -3.65
CA HIS A 12 -10.30 -7.34 -4.25
C HIS A 12 -10.58 -5.95 -3.67
N LEU A 13 -9.52 -5.17 -3.41
CA LEU A 13 -9.63 -3.84 -2.85
C LEU A 13 -9.57 -2.77 -3.96
N SER A 14 -10.50 -1.82 -3.92
CA SER A 14 -10.30 -0.54 -4.59
C SER A 14 -9.24 0.26 -3.83
N ILE A 15 -8.55 1.18 -4.51
CA ILE A 15 -7.57 2.07 -3.85
C ILE A 15 -8.23 2.90 -2.74
N SER A 16 -9.45 3.40 -2.96
CA SER A 16 -10.19 4.15 -1.93
C SER A 16 -10.44 3.31 -0.67
N LYS A 17 -10.79 2.03 -0.82
CA LYS A 17 -11.01 1.12 0.31
C LYS A 17 -9.69 0.81 1.01
N LEU A 18 -8.61 0.58 0.26
CA LEU A 18 -7.27 0.36 0.83
C LEU A 18 -6.83 1.55 1.68
N VAL A 19 -6.98 2.79 1.18
CA VAL A 19 -6.64 4.01 1.93
C VAL A 19 -7.39 4.09 3.26
N ILE A 20 -8.69 3.83 3.26
CA ILE A 20 -9.50 3.85 4.49
C ILE A 20 -8.98 2.81 5.48
N LEU A 21 -8.69 1.59 5.00
CA LEU A 21 -8.22 0.50 5.85
C LEU A 21 -6.84 0.78 6.44
N LEU A 22 -5.89 1.27 5.64
CA LEU A 22 -4.56 1.65 6.10
C LEU A 22 -4.61 2.80 7.11
N ASN A 23 -5.41 3.82 6.85
CA ASN A 23 -5.55 4.97 7.75
C ASN A 23 -6.17 4.56 9.09
N ASN A 24 -7.18 3.68 9.07
CA ASN A 24 -7.82 3.18 10.28
C ASN A 24 -6.93 2.22 11.08
N LYS A 25 -6.16 1.34 10.41
CA LYS A 25 -5.31 0.34 11.08
C LYS A 25 -4.07 0.95 11.71
N TYR A 26 -3.46 1.95 11.06
CA TYR A 26 -2.14 2.49 11.45
C TYR A 26 -2.16 3.95 11.89
N GLU A 27 -3.36 4.53 12.09
CA GLU A 27 -3.55 5.94 12.47
C GLU A 27 -2.82 6.89 11.50
N LYS A 28 -2.98 6.63 10.20
CA LYS A 28 -2.38 7.40 9.10
C LYS A 28 -3.39 8.30 8.40
N ASN A 29 -2.87 9.17 7.55
CA ASN A 29 -3.67 10.07 6.71
C ASN A 29 -3.21 10.01 5.25
N TYR A 30 -3.02 8.79 4.73
CA TYR A 30 -2.72 8.56 3.32
C TYR A 30 -3.82 9.13 2.43
N LYS A 31 -3.41 9.67 1.29
CA LYS A 31 -4.32 10.13 0.24
C LYS A 31 -4.38 9.11 -0.88
N ILE A 32 -5.49 9.08 -1.61
CA ILE A 32 -5.68 8.17 -2.76
C ILE A 32 -4.56 8.31 -3.79
N TYR A 33 -4.19 9.55 -4.15
CA TYR A 33 -3.13 9.77 -5.13
C TYR A 33 -1.76 9.25 -4.66
N GLN A 34 -1.49 9.25 -3.35
CA GLN A 34 -0.23 8.77 -2.80
C GLN A 34 -0.10 7.26 -3.02
N ILE A 35 -1.15 6.49 -2.72
CA ILE A 35 -1.18 5.05 -2.99
C ILE A 35 -1.10 4.75 -4.50
N ILE A 36 -1.81 5.53 -5.33
CA ILE A 36 -1.72 5.41 -6.79
C ILE A 36 -0.26 5.61 -7.26
N ASN A 37 0.43 6.64 -6.76
CA ASN A 37 1.79 6.94 -7.16
C ASN A 37 2.76 5.81 -6.76
N TRP A 38 2.55 5.20 -5.60
CA TRP A 38 3.33 4.04 -5.14
C TRP A 38 3.08 2.79 -5.98
N GLU A 39 1.81 2.45 -6.23
CA GLU A 39 1.42 1.31 -7.08
C GLU A 39 1.95 1.44 -8.51
N ASN A 40 1.97 2.65 -9.07
CA ASN A 40 2.50 2.88 -10.42
C ASN A 40 4.01 3.16 -10.46
N GLY A 41 4.69 3.23 -9.31
CA GLY A 41 6.12 3.52 -9.23
C GLY A 41 6.50 4.95 -9.63
N HIS A 42 5.53 5.88 -9.62
CA HIS A 42 5.77 7.31 -9.87
C HIS A 42 6.50 7.98 -8.71
N GLU A 43 6.37 7.44 -7.49
CA GLU A 43 7.05 7.92 -6.29
C GLU A 43 7.68 6.76 -5.53
N GLN A 44 8.83 7.04 -4.89
CA GLN A 44 9.46 6.10 -3.97
C GLN A 44 8.68 6.05 -2.66
N ILE A 45 8.45 4.84 -2.17
CA ILE A 45 7.77 4.62 -0.89
C ILE A 45 8.77 4.84 0.24
N PRO A 46 8.48 5.69 1.23
CA PRO A 46 9.31 5.79 2.42
C PRO A 46 9.39 4.43 3.13
N GLN A 47 10.57 4.05 3.62
CA GLN A 47 10.81 2.74 4.25
C GLN A 47 9.76 2.38 5.32
N LYS A 48 9.41 3.34 6.18
CA LYS A 48 8.38 3.16 7.22
C LYS A 48 6.99 2.85 6.65
N ASP A 49 6.64 3.46 5.52
CA ASP A 49 5.34 3.22 4.89
C ASP A 49 5.35 1.88 4.12
N LEU A 50 6.50 1.50 3.56
CA LEU A 50 6.69 0.18 2.95
C LEU A 50 6.50 -0.94 3.97
N GLU A 51 7.08 -0.80 5.17
CA GLU A 51 6.90 -1.75 6.29
C GLU A 51 5.43 -1.89 6.70
N LEU A 52 4.66 -0.79 6.72
CA LEU A 52 3.22 -0.83 7.03
C LEU A 52 2.42 -1.52 5.92
N LEU A 53 2.77 -1.30 4.65
CA LEU A 53 2.15 -2.01 3.54
C LEU A 53 2.45 -3.51 3.61
N CYS A 54 3.70 -3.89 3.93
CA CYS A 54 4.10 -5.29 4.15
C CYS A 54 3.30 -5.93 5.28
N ASP A 55 3.19 -5.26 6.44
CA ASP A 55 2.39 -5.74 7.58
C ASP A 55 0.91 -5.89 7.20
N TYR A 56 0.35 -4.97 6.41
CA TYR A 56 -1.04 -5.04 5.99
C TYR A 56 -1.33 -6.20 5.03
N TYR A 57 -0.39 -6.47 4.13
CA TYR A 57 -0.49 -7.56 3.17
C TYR A 57 0.01 -8.90 3.73
N GLU A 58 0.57 -8.92 4.94
CA GLU A 58 1.28 -10.08 5.51
C GLU A 58 2.36 -10.59 4.55
N TYR A 59 3.05 -9.65 3.89
CA TYR A 59 4.01 -9.91 2.83
C TYR A 59 5.44 -9.62 3.30
N PRO A 60 6.42 -10.51 3.04
CA PRO A 60 7.81 -10.30 3.45
C PRO A 60 8.46 -9.17 2.65
N ILE A 61 9.07 -8.21 3.36
CA ILE A 61 9.66 -7.01 2.76
C ILE A 61 10.83 -7.33 1.82
N GLU A 62 11.51 -8.46 2.04
CA GLU A 62 12.64 -8.92 1.22
C GLU A 62 12.23 -9.41 -0.17
N LYS A 63 10.91 -9.54 -0.43
CA LYS A 63 10.36 -9.98 -1.72
C LYS A 63 9.73 -8.84 -2.53
N LEU A 64 9.80 -7.60 -2.04
CA LEU A 64 9.37 -6.38 -2.74
C LEU A 64 10.48 -5.80 -3.61
#